data_AF-A0A7K3Y4B8-F1
#
_entry.id   AF-A0A7K3Y4B8-F1
#
_cell.length_a   1.000
_cell.length_b   1.000
_cell.length_c   1.000
_cell.angle_alpha   90.00
_cell.angle_beta   90.00
_cell.angle_gamma   90.00
#
_symmetry.space_group_name_H-M   'P 1'
#
loop_
_entity.id
_entity.type
_entity.pdbx_description
1 polymer ?
#
loop_
_entity_poly.entity_id
_entity_poly.type
_entity_poly.pdbx_seq_one_letter_code
_entity_poly.pdbx_strand_id
1 'polypeptide(L)'
;VKPGFDLDEVRARVLRGQSLDTVLTEMQGIPAPSKPAAPAEVAPARPMEDERVVALDGMVKRLRGYVQELQDDLRERDREMERLRQTLRRERSAAGRKMRRDAELATKDATIENLRRQLRGERRRGRRLKKRLERMRTVAEIEESEDYTPIKVLESLTREAVRNLQEEVGIARGDVLYVARAHGWGRGVVKDLAEIGVRALVIGGEPPDPHLIRVTREAPLPLLPTDAVRPDIRGRTGAVKTDTLDDAIAEWDEEQKEYRREKDTERLEYLFKEYRSEREKEVRRGG
;
A
#
# COMPACT_ATOMS: atom_id res chain seq x y z
N VAL A 1 -1.04 75.78 -7.41
CA VAL A 1 -1.49 76.47 -6.17
C VAL A 1 -0.72 77.78 -6.09
N LYS A 2 -1.41 78.92 -5.89
CA LYS A 2 -0.74 80.24 -5.79
C LYS A 2 0.22 80.25 -4.57
N PRO A 3 1.36 80.96 -4.63
CA PRO A 3 2.30 81.01 -3.51
C PRO A 3 1.68 81.83 -2.36
N GLY A 4 1.67 81.28 -1.15
CA GLY A 4 1.16 81.96 0.05
C GLY A 4 0.17 81.15 0.91
N PHE A 5 -0.18 79.93 0.50
CA PHE A 5 -1.00 79.02 1.32
C PHE A 5 -0.12 77.98 2.01
N ASP A 6 -0.28 77.83 3.33
CA ASP A 6 0.36 76.75 4.06
C ASP A 6 -0.25 75.41 3.65
N LEU A 7 0.52 74.63 2.88
CA LEU A 7 0.06 73.42 2.22
C LEU A 7 -0.33 72.33 3.23
N ASP A 8 0.27 72.36 4.42
CA ASP A 8 -0.01 71.39 5.47
C ASP A 8 -1.38 71.63 6.13
N GLU A 9 -1.80 72.88 6.24
CA GLU A 9 -3.13 73.24 6.78
C GLU A 9 -4.25 72.85 5.81
N VAL A 10 -4.04 73.07 4.51
CA VAL A 10 -5.00 72.67 3.46
C VAL A 10 -5.13 71.14 3.41
N ARG A 11 -4.02 70.40 3.51
CA ARG A 11 -4.03 68.92 3.50
C ARG A 11 -4.76 68.33 4.71
N ALA A 12 -4.56 68.91 5.89
CA ALA A 12 -5.20 68.45 7.13
C ALA A 12 -6.73 68.62 7.11
N ARG A 13 -7.26 69.69 6.50
CA ARG A 13 -8.70 69.94 6.40
C ARG A 13 -9.39 69.08 5.34
N VAL A 14 -8.71 68.79 4.23
CA VAL A 14 -9.23 67.87 3.19
C VAL A 14 -9.28 66.42 3.71
N LEU A 15 -8.29 65.98 4.50
CA LEU A 15 -8.31 64.67 5.17
C LEU A 15 -9.44 64.52 6.21
N ARG A 16 -9.96 65.64 6.75
CA ARG A 16 -11.16 65.65 7.62
C ARG A 16 -12.49 65.70 6.85
N GLY A 17 -12.45 65.60 5.50
CA GLY A 17 -13.64 65.45 4.67
C GLY A 17 -14.25 66.75 4.13
N GLN A 18 -13.55 67.89 4.22
CA GLN A 18 -13.99 69.14 3.56
C GLN A 18 -13.50 69.20 2.11
N SER A 19 -14.33 69.75 1.21
CA SER A 19 -13.98 69.86 -0.21
C SER A 19 -12.89 70.93 -0.44
N LEU A 20 -11.99 70.68 -1.39
CA LEU A 20 -10.87 71.57 -1.70
C LEU A 20 -11.33 73.00 -2.02
N ASP A 21 -12.46 73.13 -2.73
CA ASP A 21 -13.02 74.42 -3.14
C ASP A 21 -13.55 75.22 -1.95
N THR A 22 -14.20 74.57 -0.97
CA THR A 22 -14.66 75.26 0.26
C THR A 22 -13.50 75.81 1.09
N VAL A 23 -12.40 75.06 1.22
CA VAL A 23 -11.21 75.49 1.98
C VAL A 23 -10.53 76.69 1.31
N LEU A 24 -10.43 76.67 -0.02
CA LEU A 24 -9.83 77.79 -0.77
C LEU A 24 -10.71 79.04 -0.74
N THR A 25 -12.02 78.89 -0.65
CA THR A 25 -12.97 80.02 -0.64
C THR A 25 -13.02 80.71 0.73
N GLU A 26 -13.00 79.95 1.83
CA GLU A 26 -12.93 80.52 3.19
C GLU A 26 -11.60 81.24 3.45
N MET A 27 -10.50 80.72 2.90
CA MET A 27 -9.20 81.35 3.04
C MET A 27 -9.02 82.61 2.17
N GLN A 28 -9.86 82.83 1.16
CA GLN A 28 -9.69 83.94 0.22
C GLN A 28 -10.45 85.22 0.57
N GLY A 29 -11.35 85.23 1.57
CA GLY A 29 -12.02 86.45 2.03
C GLY A 29 -12.84 87.17 0.94
N ILE A 30 -14.15 87.17 1.07
CA ILE A 30 -15.08 87.75 0.06
C ILE A 30 -14.78 89.25 -0.16
N PRO A 31 -14.47 89.72 -1.38
CA PRO A 31 -14.47 91.15 -1.69
C PRO A 31 -15.90 91.65 -1.93
N ALA A 32 -16.21 92.83 -1.37
CA ALA A 32 -17.52 93.48 -1.47
C ALA A 32 -17.86 93.93 -2.92
N PRO A 33 -19.15 93.99 -3.30
CA PRO A 33 -19.55 94.38 -4.64
C PRO A 33 -19.69 95.90 -4.79
N SER A 34 -19.07 96.50 -5.81
CA SER A 34 -19.34 97.87 -6.25
C SER A 34 -20.24 97.89 -7.49
N LYS A 35 -21.16 98.86 -7.51
CA LYS A 35 -22.20 99.11 -8.53
C LYS A 35 -21.78 100.30 -9.44
N PRO A 36 -22.51 100.65 -10.53
CA PRO A 36 -22.00 100.61 -11.90
C PRO A 36 -21.93 101.98 -12.62
N ALA A 37 -21.21 102.07 -13.74
CA ALA A 37 -21.43 103.11 -14.76
C ALA A 37 -20.94 102.67 -16.15
N ALA A 38 -21.75 102.98 -17.17
CA ALA A 38 -21.51 102.80 -18.61
C ALA A 38 -21.30 104.20 -19.27
N PRO A 39 -21.16 104.34 -20.61
CA PRO A 39 -20.22 103.74 -21.58
C PRO A 39 -19.50 104.79 -22.51
N ALA A 40 -18.56 104.31 -23.35
CA ALA A 40 -17.94 104.94 -24.55
C ALA A 40 -16.84 106.02 -24.28
N GLU A 41 -15.77 106.25 -25.06
CA GLU A 41 -15.46 106.13 -26.50
C GLU A 41 -13.96 105.78 -26.80
N VAL A 42 -13.57 105.85 -28.07
CA VAL A 42 -12.61 105.00 -28.80
C VAL A 42 -11.29 105.72 -29.18
N ALA A 43 -10.20 104.93 -29.24
CA ALA A 43 -8.95 105.04 -30.06
C ALA A 43 -7.83 106.03 -29.65
N PRO A 44 -6.53 105.79 -30.03
CA PRO A 44 -6.03 104.85 -31.06
C PRO A 44 -4.94 103.82 -30.62
N ALA A 45 -4.74 102.86 -31.53
CA ALA A 45 -3.87 101.69 -31.47
C ALA A 45 -2.39 101.93 -31.11
N ARG A 46 -1.80 100.97 -30.38
CA ARG A 46 -0.36 100.79 -30.18
C ARG A 46 0.07 99.37 -30.63
N PRO A 47 1.24 99.20 -31.28
CA PRO A 47 1.67 97.94 -31.91
C PRO A 47 2.30 96.91 -30.94
N MET A 48 1.86 96.82 -29.69
CA MET A 48 2.47 95.94 -28.67
C MET A 48 1.68 94.65 -28.38
N GLU A 49 0.46 94.51 -28.89
CA GLU A 49 -0.34 93.29 -28.72
C GLU A 49 0.15 92.17 -29.65
N ASP A 50 0.71 92.50 -30.81
CA ASP A 50 1.17 91.53 -31.80
C ASP A 50 2.37 90.68 -31.30
N GLU A 51 3.36 91.27 -30.62
CA GLU A 51 4.54 90.51 -30.15
C GLU A 51 4.20 89.49 -29.04
N ARG A 52 3.28 89.84 -28.14
CA ARG A 52 2.82 88.94 -27.06
C ARG A 52 1.96 87.81 -27.60
N VAL A 53 1.09 88.12 -28.57
CA VAL A 53 0.28 87.11 -29.28
C VAL A 53 1.21 86.14 -30.02
N VAL A 54 2.22 86.64 -30.74
CA VAL A 54 3.22 85.81 -31.44
C VAL A 54 4.03 84.93 -30.46
N ALA A 55 4.42 85.45 -29.30
CA ALA A 55 5.16 84.68 -28.30
C ALA A 55 4.31 83.57 -27.65
N LEU A 56 3.03 83.85 -27.35
CA LEU A 56 2.07 82.87 -26.84
C LEU A 56 1.72 81.82 -27.90
N ASP A 57 1.53 82.22 -29.15
CA ASP A 57 1.30 81.30 -30.27
C ASP A 57 2.50 80.37 -30.49
N GLY A 58 3.72 80.89 -30.34
CA GLY A 58 4.95 80.09 -30.34
C GLY A 58 5.00 79.08 -29.18
N MET A 59 4.55 79.47 -27.99
CA MET A 59 4.46 78.59 -26.82
C MET A 59 3.38 77.51 -26.98
N VAL A 60 2.20 77.89 -27.49
CA VAL A 60 1.11 76.96 -27.83
C VAL A 60 1.57 75.96 -28.89
N LYS A 61 2.33 76.40 -29.90
CA LYS A 61 2.90 75.51 -30.91
C LYS A 61 3.90 74.50 -30.32
N ARG A 62 4.77 74.92 -29.41
CA ARG A 62 5.70 74.02 -28.70
C ARG A 62 4.97 73.03 -27.79
N LEU A 63 3.98 73.50 -27.03
CA LEU A 63 3.18 72.64 -26.16
C LEU A 63 2.35 71.63 -26.98
N ARG A 64 1.79 72.03 -28.13
CA ARG A 64 1.14 71.10 -29.05
C ARG A 64 2.11 70.06 -29.60
N GLY A 65 3.35 70.45 -29.92
CA GLY A 65 4.42 69.52 -30.29
C GLY A 65 4.74 68.51 -29.19
N TYR A 66 4.91 68.97 -27.95
CA TYR A 66 5.18 68.09 -26.81
C TYR A 66 4.00 67.15 -26.48
N VAL A 67 2.76 67.63 -26.63
CA VAL A 67 1.57 66.76 -26.50
C VAL A 67 1.55 65.71 -27.61
N GLN A 68 1.94 66.06 -28.84
CA GLN A 68 2.03 65.11 -29.95
C GLN A 68 3.10 64.03 -29.66
N GLU A 69 4.29 64.43 -29.21
CA GLU A 69 5.38 63.52 -28.83
C GLU A 69 4.95 62.58 -27.69
N LEU A 70 4.34 63.11 -26.63
CA LEU A 70 3.80 62.30 -25.53
C LEU A 70 2.70 61.34 -25.99
N GLN A 71 1.85 61.75 -26.94
CA GLN A 71 0.82 60.87 -27.50
C GLN A 71 1.43 59.75 -28.34
N ASP A 72 2.49 60.05 -29.10
CA ASP A 72 3.19 59.04 -29.89
C ASP A 72 3.98 58.07 -29.01
N ASP A 73 4.65 58.55 -27.95
CA ASP A 73 5.28 57.72 -26.92
C ASP A 73 4.25 56.82 -26.23
N LEU A 74 3.08 57.36 -25.86
CA LEU A 74 2.02 56.56 -25.24
C LEU A 74 1.55 55.45 -26.17
N ARG A 75 1.38 55.74 -27.47
CA ARG A 75 1.01 54.75 -28.49
C ARG A 75 2.09 53.67 -28.65
N GLU A 76 3.37 54.05 -28.61
CA GLU A 76 4.47 53.08 -28.66
C GLU A 76 4.48 52.18 -27.43
N ARG A 77 4.32 52.74 -26.23
CA ARG A 77 4.22 51.98 -24.98
C ARG A 77 2.99 51.09 -24.93
N ASP A 78 1.85 51.53 -25.45
CA ASP A 78 0.65 50.70 -25.57
C ASP A 78 0.88 49.50 -26.49
N ARG A 79 1.55 49.69 -27.64
CA ARG A 79 1.95 48.60 -28.54
C ARG A 79 2.92 47.64 -27.87
N GLU A 80 3.90 48.16 -27.11
CA GLU A 80 4.85 47.36 -26.34
C GLU A 80 4.14 46.55 -25.25
N MET A 81 3.23 47.16 -24.50
CA MET A 81 2.40 46.48 -23.51
C MET A 81 1.57 45.37 -24.14
N GLU A 82 0.96 45.60 -25.30
CA GLU A 82 0.18 44.59 -26.00
C GLU A 82 1.05 43.40 -26.44
N ARG A 83 2.23 43.67 -27.01
CA ARG A 83 3.22 42.63 -27.35
C ARG A 83 3.64 41.82 -26.13
N LEU A 84 4.01 42.48 -25.03
CA LEU A 84 4.40 41.81 -23.79
C LEU A 84 3.27 40.97 -23.19
N ARG A 85 2.03 41.49 -23.20
CA ARG A 85 0.84 40.74 -22.78
C ARG A 85 0.61 39.51 -23.66
N GLN A 86 0.81 39.61 -24.97
CA GLN A 86 0.68 38.49 -25.88
C GLN A 86 1.76 37.42 -25.61
N THR A 87 3.02 37.82 -25.45
CA THR A 87 4.13 36.92 -25.10
C THR A 87 3.86 36.21 -23.76
N LEU A 88 3.45 36.96 -22.73
CA LEU A 88 3.11 36.40 -21.43
C LEU A 88 1.98 35.36 -21.51
N ARG A 89 0.94 35.61 -22.32
CA ARG A 89 -0.14 34.65 -22.57
C ARG A 89 0.37 33.38 -23.26
N ARG A 90 1.25 33.51 -24.25
CA ARG A 90 1.86 32.38 -24.97
C ARG A 90 2.70 31.53 -24.02
N GLU A 91 3.57 32.15 -23.23
CA GLU A 91 4.42 31.47 -22.25
C GLU A 91 3.60 30.76 -21.17
N ARG A 92 2.59 31.42 -20.59
CA ARG A 92 1.68 30.78 -19.63
C ARG A 92 0.94 29.59 -20.22
N SER A 93 0.50 29.70 -21.48
CA SER A 93 -0.18 28.60 -22.17
C SER A 93 0.78 27.43 -22.44
N ALA A 94 2.03 27.71 -22.83
CA ALA A 94 3.06 26.70 -23.05
C ALA A 94 3.46 26.00 -21.75
N ALA A 95 3.67 26.76 -20.67
CA ALA A 95 3.94 26.23 -19.34
C ALA A 95 2.78 25.35 -18.84
N GLY A 96 1.54 25.82 -18.99
CA GLY A 96 0.34 25.04 -18.63
C GLY A 96 0.23 23.72 -19.41
N ARG A 97 0.51 23.73 -20.73
CA ARG A 97 0.57 22.50 -21.53
C ARG A 97 1.70 21.57 -21.12
N LYS A 98 2.85 22.10 -20.69
CA LYS A 98 3.96 21.28 -20.18
C LYS A 98 3.58 20.63 -18.86
N MET A 99 3.07 21.39 -17.90
CA MET A 99 2.63 20.84 -16.60
C MET A 99 1.56 19.75 -16.74
N ARG A 100 0.58 19.93 -17.64
CA ARG A 100 -0.43 18.88 -17.91
C ARG A 100 0.19 17.60 -18.46
N ARG A 101 1.13 17.72 -19.41
CA ARG A 101 1.85 16.58 -19.96
C ARG A 101 2.71 15.89 -18.91
N ASP A 102 3.44 16.65 -18.10
CA ASP A 102 4.28 16.12 -17.04
C ASP A 102 3.44 15.39 -15.98
N ALA A 103 2.26 15.93 -15.62
CA ALA A 103 1.31 15.26 -14.73
C ALA A 103 0.74 13.97 -15.33
N GLU A 104 0.43 13.96 -16.62
CA GLU A 104 -0.03 12.76 -17.33
C GLU A 104 1.08 11.69 -17.40
N LEU A 105 2.32 12.10 -17.66
CA LEU A 105 3.47 11.20 -17.65
C LEU A 105 3.69 10.63 -16.25
N ALA A 106 3.64 11.45 -15.20
CA ALA A 106 3.78 10.99 -13.82
C ALA A 106 2.70 9.97 -13.43
N THR A 107 1.45 10.17 -13.82
CA THR A 107 0.37 9.21 -13.56
C THR A 107 0.55 7.91 -14.35
N LYS A 108 0.98 8.00 -15.62
CA LYS A 108 1.33 6.83 -16.43
C LYS A 108 2.52 6.05 -15.85
N ASP A 109 3.57 6.73 -15.42
CA ASP A 109 4.76 6.11 -14.84
C ASP A 109 4.43 5.39 -13.52
N ALA A 110 3.61 6.01 -12.66
CA ALA A 110 3.10 5.34 -11.45
C ALA A 110 2.29 4.09 -11.79
N THR A 111 1.47 4.15 -12.83
CA THR A 111 0.69 3.00 -13.33
C THR A 111 1.60 1.89 -13.86
N ILE A 112 2.62 2.25 -14.64
CA ILE A 112 3.62 1.32 -15.18
C ILE A 112 4.36 0.62 -14.04
N GLU A 113 4.79 1.34 -13.01
CA GLU A 113 5.47 0.74 -11.86
C GLU A 113 4.58 -0.22 -11.09
N ASN A 114 3.29 0.12 -10.91
CA ASN A 114 2.33 -0.79 -10.30
C ASN A 114 2.13 -2.07 -11.13
N LEU A 115 1.93 -1.93 -12.44
CA LEU A 115 1.77 -3.06 -13.36
C LEU A 115 3.02 -3.95 -13.38
N ARG A 116 4.23 -3.35 -13.36
CA ARG A 116 5.50 -4.08 -13.25
C ARG A 116 5.57 -4.89 -11.95
N ARG A 117 5.14 -4.31 -10.83
CA ARG A 117 5.11 -4.99 -9.53
C ARG A 117 4.14 -6.18 -9.56
N GLN A 118 2.93 -5.98 -10.10
CA GLN A 118 1.95 -7.05 -10.26
C GLN A 118 2.48 -8.18 -11.14
N LEU A 119 3.09 -7.85 -12.29
CA LEU A 119 3.69 -8.84 -13.20
C LEU A 119 4.80 -9.65 -12.52
N ARG A 120 5.64 -9.01 -11.70
CA ARG A 120 6.66 -9.72 -10.91
C ARG A 120 6.02 -10.66 -9.88
N GLY A 121 4.95 -10.23 -9.22
CA GLY A 121 4.17 -11.06 -8.30
C GLY A 121 3.59 -12.29 -8.99
N GLU A 122 2.89 -12.10 -10.10
CA GLU A 122 2.30 -13.17 -10.90
C GLU A 122 3.34 -14.15 -11.45
N ARG A 123 4.48 -13.65 -11.96
CA ARG A 123 5.59 -14.52 -12.39
C ARG A 123 6.14 -15.38 -11.24
N ARG A 124 6.23 -14.84 -10.03
CA ARG A 124 6.64 -15.61 -8.85
C ARG A 124 5.61 -16.67 -8.49
N ARG A 125 4.31 -16.34 -8.53
CA ARG A 125 3.21 -17.30 -8.33
C ARG A 125 3.25 -18.42 -9.36
N GLY A 126 3.37 -18.09 -10.65
CA GLY A 126 3.49 -19.06 -11.74
C GLY A 126 4.69 -20.00 -11.58
N ARG A 127 5.86 -19.49 -11.17
CA ARG A 127 7.03 -20.34 -10.86
C ARG A 127 6.78 -21.29 -9.69
N ARG A 128 6.09 -20.84 -8.64
CA ARG A 128 5.74 -21.70 -7.49
C ARG A 128 4.76 -22.80 -7.91
N LEU A 129 3.72 -22.44 -8.66
CA LEU A 129 2.74 -23.40 -9.18
C LEU A 129 3.38 -24.42 -10.13
N LYS A 130 4.27 -23.97 -11.03
CA LYS A 130 5.01 -24.89 -11.93
C LYS A 130 5.83 -25.91 -11.14
N LYS A 131 6.60 -25.47 -10.14
CA LYS A 131 7.35 -26.38 -9.26
C LYS A 131 6.45 -27.35 -8.51
N ARG A 132 5.26 -26.90 -8.09
CA ARG A 132 4.28 -27.77 -7.43
C ARG A 132 3.74 -28.85 -8.39
N LEU A 133 3.43 -28.46 -9.63
CA LEU A 133 2.99 -29.40 -10.67
C LEU A 133 4.09 -30.42 -11.03
N GLU A 134 5.34 -29.98 -11.16
CA GLU A 134 6.48 -30.88 -11.41
C GLU A 134 6.59 -31.93 -10.30
N ARG A 135 6.47 -31.53 -9.02
CA ARG A 135 6.48 -32.47 -7.89
C ARG A 135 5.29 -33.44 -7.91
N MET A 136 4.08 -32.94 -8.19
CA MET A 136 2.88 -33.78 -8.29
C MET A 136 3.02 -34.81 -9.41
N ARG A 137 3.61 -34.43 -10.55
CA ARG A 137 3.87 -35.34 -11.66
C ARG A 137 4.85 -36.44 -11.26
N THR A 138 5.94 -36.10 -10.56
CA THR A 138 6.89 -37.13 -10.07
C THR A 138 6.21 -38.12 -9.12
N VAL A 139 5.28 -37.66 -8.28
CA VAL A 139 4.49 -38.56 -7.42
C VAL A 139 3.58 -39.45 -8.26
N ALA A 140 2.86 -38.90 -9.24
CA ALA A 140 1.97 -39.67 -10.10
C ALA A 140 2.71 -40.72 -10.95
N GLU A 141 3.91 -40.40 -11.45
CA GLU A 141 4.76 -41.35 -12.18
C GLU A 141 5.21 -42.52 -11.29
N ILE A 142 5.35 -42.31 -9.97
CA ILE A 142 5.62 -43.38 -9.01
C ILE A 142 4.35 -44.19 -8.71
N GLU A 143 3.19 -43.53 -8.56
CA GLU A 143 1.90 -44.22 -8.36
C GLU A 143 1.52 -45.12 -9.55
N GLU A 144 1.92 -44.76 -10.77
CA GLU A 144 1.69 -45.58 -11.97
C GLU A 144 2.56 -46.86 -11.98
N SER A 145 3.67 -46.88 -11.22
CA SER A 145 4.43 -48.11 -11.01
C SER A 145 3.81 -48.94 -9.89
N GLU A 146 3.16 -50.06 -10.23
CA GLU A 146 2.48 -50.94 -9.26
C GLU A 146 3.41 -51.43 -8.13
N ASP A 147 4.71 -51.52 -8.40
CA ASP A 147 5.72 -52.01 -7.46
C ASP A 147 6.07 -51.00 -6.34
N TYR A 148 5.73 -49.71 -6.50
CA TYR A 148 6.18 -48.65 -5.59
C TYR A 148 5.05 -47.74 -5.08
N THR A 149 4.97 -47.58 -3.77
CA THR A 149 4.11 -46.61 -3.10
C THR A 149 4.87 -45.28 -2.89
N PRO A 150 4.31 -44.13 -3.29
CA PRO A 150 4.95 -42.84 -3.04
C PRO A 150 4.94 -42.50 -1.55
N ILE A 151 6.04 -41.90 -1.09
CA ILE A 151 6.22 -41.41 0.27
C ILE A 151 6.43 -39.89 0.24
N LYS A 152 5.84 -39.19 1.22
CA LYS A 152 6.06 -37.76 1.43
C LYS A 152 7.02 -37.56 2.59
N VAL A 153 8.02 -36.70 2.41
CA VAL A 153 9.06 -36.48 3.41
C VAL A 153 8.69 -35.31 4.31
N LEU A 154 8.67 -35.58 5.61
CA LEU A 154 8.45 -34.63 6.68
C LEU A 154 9.77 -34.38 7.43
N GLU A 155 10.22 -33.13 7.46
CA GLU A 155 11.52 -32.74 8.05
C GLU A 155 11.57 -32.95 9.58
N SER A 156 10.43 -32.77 10.26
CA SER A 156 10.25 -33.05 11.69
C SER A 156 8.77 -33.30 12.01
N LEU A 157 8.46 -34.04 13.07
CA LEU A 157 7.07 -34.30 13.49
C LEU A 157 6.43 -33.10 14.22
N THR A 158 6.70 -31.88 13.76
CA THR A 158 6.18 -30.63 14.36
C THR A 158 4.96 -30.11 13.60
N ARG A 159 4.14 -29.30 14.27
CA ARG A 159 2.95 -28.67 13.63
C ARG A 159 3.34 -27.77 12.44
N GLU A 160 4.48 -27.10 12.53
CA GLU A 160 5.00 -26.24 11.46
C GLU A 160 5.43 -27.07 10.24
N ALA A 161 6.21 -28.14 10.45
CA ALA A 161 6.64 -29.00 9.36
C ALA A 161 5.46 -29.67 8.64
N VAL A 162 4.45 -30.13 9.39
CA VAL A 162 3.23 -30.71 8.79
C VAL A 162 2.46 -29.67 7.97
N ARG A 163 2.34 -28.44 8.46
CA ARG A 163 1.72 -27.34 7.71
C ARG A 163 2.47 -27.01 6.43
N ASN A 164 3.80 -26.92 6.50
CA ASN A 164 4.64 -26.67 5.34
C ASN A 164 4.51 -27.78 4.29
N LEU A 165 4.44 -29.05 4.72
CA LEU A 165 4.22 -30.17 3.82
C LEU A 165 2.82 -30.12 3.17
N GLN A 166 1.79 -29.76 3.96
CA GLN A 166 0.42 -29.59 3.47
C GLN A 166 0.31 -28.49 2.41
N GLU A 167 1.00 -27.35 2.60
CA GLU A 167 0.96 -26.23 1.66
C GLU A 167 1.69 -26.54 0.35
N GLU A 168 2.81 -27.26 0.42
CA GLU A 168 3.66 -27.53 -0.74
C GLU A 168 3.20 -28.73 -1.57
N VAL A 169 2.96 -29.87 -0.91
CA VAL A 169 2.65 -31.15 -1.57
C VAL A 169 1.20 -31.53 -1.31
N GLY A 170 0.72 -31.32 -0.08
CA GLY A 170 -0.58 -31.77 0.39
C GLY A 170 -0.49 -33.19 0.96
N ILE A 171 -1.18 -33.41 2.07
CA ILE A 171 -1.34 -34.71 2.74
C ILE A 171 -2.80 -35.13 2.54
N ALA A 172 -2.98 -36.33 2.03
CA ALA A 172 -4.24 -36.97 1.72
C ALA A 172 -4.34 -38.30 2.47
N ARG A 173 -5.55 -38.84 2.49
CA ARG A 173 -5.83 -40.16 3.04
C ARG A 173 -5.07 -41.23 2.25
N GLY A 174 -4.45 -42.17 2.96
CA GLY A 174 -3.68 -43.27 2.35
C GLY A 174 -2.20 -42.95 2.11
N ASP A 175 -1.77 -41.69 2.29
CA ASP A 175 -0.36 -41.32 2.16
C ASP A 175 0.50 -42.01 3.21
N VAL A 176 1.76 -42.29 2.86
CA VAL A 176 2.81 -42.70 3.79
C VAL A 176 3.77 -41.53 3.98
N LEU A 177 4.08 -41.21 5.24
CA LEU A 177 4.98 -40.10 5.57
C LEU A 177 6.30 -40.62 6.13
N TYR A 178 7.41 -40.19 5.55
CA TYR A 178 8.74 -40.41 6.12
C TYR A 178 9.12 -39.23 7.00
N VAL A 179 9.37 -39.47 8.28
CA VAL A 179 9.75 -38.47 9.27
C VAL A 179 11.25 -38.53 9.47
N ALA A 180 11.98 -37.54 8.97
CA ALA A 180 13.44 -37.50 9.07
C ALA A 180 13.93 -37.35 10.51
N ARG A 181 13.16 -36.65 11.36
CA ARG A 181 13.48 -36.40 12.77
C ARG A 181 12.22 -36.42 13.63
N ALA A 182 12.13 -37.39 14.53
CA ALA A 182 10.96 -37.58 15.38
C ALA A 182 10.96 -36.74 16.68
N HIS A 183 11.79 -35.70 16.79
CA HIS A 183 11.80 -34.82 17.97
C HIS A 183 10.78 -33.67 17.88
N GLY A 184 10.43 -33.10 19.04
CA GLY A 184 9.57 -31.91 19.11
C GLY A 184 8.12 -32.19 18.68
N TRP A 185 7.68 -33.43 18.78
CA TRP A 185 6.35 -33.84 18.40
C TRP A 185 5.31 -33.42 19.44
N GLY A 186 4.09 -33.16 18.98
CA GLY A 186 2.95 -32.87 19.84
C GLY A 186 1.86 -33.91 19.65
N ARG A 187 1.20 -34.34 20.74
CA ARG A 187 0.07 -35.30 20.69
C ARG A 187 -1.01 -34.89 19.70
N GLY A 188 -1.29 -33.59 19.59
CA GLY A 188 -2.23 -33.06 18.59
C GLY A 188 -1.81 -33.33 17.16
N VAL A 189 -0.52 -33.26 16.82
CA VAL A 189 -0.03 -33.51 15.46
C VAL A 189 -0.28 -34.96 15.05
N VAL A 190 -0.02 -35.92 15.95
CA VAL A 190 -0.25 -37.34 15.68
C VAL A 190 -1.73 -37.62 15.46
N LYS A 191 -2.60 -37.03 16.30
CA LYS A 191 -4.06 -37.15 16.13
C LYS A 191 -4.54 -36.52 14.83
N ASP A 192 -4.07 -35.31 14.50
CA ASP A 192 -4.40 -34.62 13.25
C ASP A 192 -4.02 -35.50 12.03
N LEU A 193 -2.85 -36.14 12.05
CA LEU A 193 -2.40 -37.05 10.98
C LEU A 193 -3.24 -38.34 10.90
N ALA A 194 -3.61 -38.91 12.05
CA ALA A 194 -4.50 -40.08 12.10
C ALA A 194 -5.92 -39.74 11.60
N GLU A 195 -6.45 -38.57 11.94
CA GLU A 195 -7.77 -38.08 11.49
C GLU A 195 -7.79 -37.82 9.98
N ILE A 196 -6.70 -37.33 9.39
CA ILE A 196 -6.54 -37.22 7.93
C ILE A 196 -6.57 -38.62 7.27
N GLY A 197 -6.19 -39.66 8.00
CA GLY A 197 -6.15 -41.05 7.53
C GLY A 197 -4.85 -41.38 6.80
N VAL A 198 -3.72 -40.85 7.30
CA VAL A 198 -2.38 -41.26 6.86
C VAL A 198 -2.19 -42.76 7.10
N ARG A 199 -1.62 -43.47 6.12
CA ARG A 199 -1.47 -44.93 6.13
C ARG A 199 -0.41 -45.40 7.12
N ALA A 200 0.76 -44.73 7.14
CA ALA A 200 1.85 -45.07 8.05
C ALA A 200 2.84 -43.90 8.21
N LEU A 201 3.56 -43.89 9.33
CA LEU A 201 4.71 -43.04 9.59
C LEU A 201 5.99 -43.87 9.60
N VAL A 202 6.92 -43.58 8.71
CA VAL A 202 8.26 -44.20 8.67
C VAL A 202 9.25 -43.29 9.38
N ILE A 203 9.86 -43.72 10.47
CA ILE A 203 10.83 -42.91 11.22
C ILE A 203 12.25 -43.19 10.73
N GLY A 204 12.94 -42.11 10.36
CA GLY A 204 14.37 -42.10 10.04
C GLY A 204 15.24 -41.72 11.22
N GLY A 205 16.40 -42.36 11.32
CA GLY A 205 17.45 -42.01 12.27
C GLY A 205 17.27 -42.66 13.64
N GLU A 206 17.06 -41.84 14.66
CA GLU A 206 17.00 -42.28 16.06
C GLU A 206 15.71 -43.04 16.38
N PRO A 207 15.76 -44.00 17.33
CA PRO A 207 14.58 -44.71 17.78
C PRO A 207 13.54 -43.74 18.35
N PRO A 208 12.23 -43.96 18.08
CA PRO A 208 11.19 -43.09 18.57
C PRO A 208 11.12 -43.07 20.11
N ASP A 209 10.76 -41.90 20.63
CA ASP A 209 10.42 -41.73 22.04
C ASP A 209 9.34 -42.75 22.46
N PRO A 210 9.50 -43.49 23.59
CA PRO A 210 8.47 -44.38 24.11
C PRO A 210 7.08 -43.73 24.25
N HIS A 211 7.01 -42.44 24.52
CA HIS A 211 5.75 -41.70 24.59
C HIS A 211 5.11 -41.51 23.20
N LEU A 212 5.91 -41.34 22.15
CA LEU A 212 5.42 -41.26 20.76
C LEU A 212 4.80 -42.58 20.33
N ILE A 213 5.45 -43.70 20.67
CA ILE A 213 4.93 -45.05 20.39
C ILE A 213 3.55 -45.21 21.04
N ARG A 214 3.40 -44.84 22.32
CA ARG A 214 2.08 -44.93 23.00
C ARG A 214 1.01 -44.10 22.31
N VAL A 215 1.32 -42.84 21.96
CA VAL A 215 0.34 -41.94 21.34
C VAL A 215 -0.06 -42.40 19.93
N THR A 216 0.88 -42.94 19.15
CA THR A 216 0.59 -43.50 17.81
C THR A 216 -0.26 -44.77 17.91
N ARG A 217 0.02 -45.65 18.90
CA ARG A 217 -0.82 -46.82 19.20
C ARG A 217 -2.25 -46.45 19.63
N GLU A 218 -2.40 -45.40 20.45
CA GLU A 218 -3.71 -44.85 20.84
C GLU A 218 -4.50 -44.26 19.65
N ALA A 219 -3.80 -43.72 18.66
CA ALA A 219 -4.37 -43.06 17.47
C ALA A 219 -4.44 -43.99 16.24
N PRO A 220 -4.53 -45.31 16.45
CA PRO A 220 -4.12 -46.40 15.54
C PRO A 220 -3.33 -45.99 14.29
N LEU A 221 -2.18 -45.35 14.47
CA LEU A 221 -1.31 -44.90 13.38
C LEU A 221 -0.04 -45.75 13.33
N PRO A 222 0.18 -46.53 12.25
CA PRO A 222 1.37 -47.36 12.12
C PRO A 222 2.66 -46.55 12.21
N LEU A 223 3.58 -47.00 13.06
CA LEU A 223 4.88 -46.40 13.27
C LEU A 223 5.97 -47.41 12.89
N LEU A 224 6.59 -47.21 11.74
CA LEU A 224 7.50 -48.16 11.13
C LEU A 224 8.95 -47.65 11.21
N PRO A 225 9.93 -48.49 11.57
CA PRO A 225 11.33 -48.12 11.49
C PRO A 225 11.79 -48.07 10.03
N THR A 226 12.73 -47.17 9.72
CA THR A 226 13.32 -47.07 8.36
C THR A 226 13.90 -48.39 7.86
N ASP A 227 14.47 -49.21 8.74
CA ASP A 227 15.14 -50.45 8.36
C ASP A 227 14.18 -51.53 7.83
N ALA A 228 12.91 -51.49 8.26
CA ALA A 228 11.88 -52.42 7.80
C ALA A 228 11.44 -52.13 6.36
N VAL A 229 11.36 -50.86 5.98
CA VAL A 229 10.73 -50.44 4.71
C VAL A 229 11.74 -49.92 3.69
N ARG A 230 12.90 -49.41 4.13
CA ARG A 230 14.03 -48.91 3.32
C ARG A 230 13.61 -48.01 2.15
N PRO A 231 13.01 -46.84 2.43
CA PRO A 231 12.51 -45.93 1.38
C PRO A 231 13.65 -45.30 0.55
N ASP A 232 13.45 -45.15 -0.77
CA ASP A 232 14.30 -44.32 -1.64
C ASP A 232 13.80 -42.86 -1.59
N ILE A 233 14.58 -41.98 -0.96
CA ILE A 233 14.18 -40.60 -0.70
C ILE A 233 14.89 -39.66 -1.67
N ARG A 234 14.11 -38.88 -2.41
CA ARG A 234 14.60 -37.86 -3.34
C ARG A 234 14.03 -36.48 -2.98
N GLY A 235 14.72 -35.82 -2.04
CA GLY A 235 14.33 -34.49 -1.59
C GLY A 235 13.10 -34.52 -0.68
N ARG A 236 11.95 -34.03 -1.15
CA ARG A 236 10.71 -33.94 -0.35
C ARG A 236 9.69 -35.06 -0.63
N THR A 237 10.02 -35.93 -1.58
CA THR A 237 9.22 -37.09 -1.96
C THR A 237 10.15 -38.29 -2.05
N GLY A 238 9.60 -39.48 -1.92
CA GLY A 238 10.32 -40.74 -2.07
C GLY A 238 9.40 -41.81 -2.60
N ALA A 239 9.95 -43.01 -2.75
CA ALA A 239 9.22 -44.20 -3.11
C ALA A 239 9.63 -45.34 -2.18
N VAL A 240 8.71 -46.26 -1.93
CA VAL A 240 9.01 -47.50 -1.24
C VAL A 240 8.33 -48.65 -1.93
N LYS A 241 8.90 -49.85 -1.85
CA LYS A 241 8.28 -51.02 -2.45
C LYS A 241 6.97 -51.32 -1.73
N THR A 242 5.90 -51.48 -2.49
CA THR A 242 4.55 -51.70 -1.96
C THR A 242 4.51 -52.95 -1.08
N ASP A 243 5.08 -54.07 -1.53
CA ASP A 243 5.13 -55.32 -0.76
C ASP A 243 5.80 -55.14 0.61
N THR A 244 6.98 -54.51 0.65
CA THR A 244 7.72 -54.30 1.91
C THR A 244 6.98 -53.40 2.90
N LEU A 245 6.21 -52.45 2.38
CA LEU A 245 5.39 -51.56 3.19
C LEU A 245 4.18 -52.31 3.74
N ASP A 246 3.52 -53.10 2.91
CA ASP A 246 2.34 -53.86 3.27
C ASP A 246 2.68 -54.92 4.33
N ASP A 247 3.80 -55.63 4.17
CA ASP A 247 4.34 -56.58 5.14
C ASP A 247 4.61 -55.91 6.50
N ALA A 248 5.29 -54.75 6.49
CA ALA A 248 5.61 -54.02 7.71
C ALA A 248 4.35 -53.46 8.42
N ILE A 249 3.33 -53.05 7.66
CA ILE A 249 2.05 -52.64 8.24
C ILE A 249 1.31 -53.85 8.83
N ALA A 250 1.33 -55.00 8.15
CA ALA A 250 0.69 -56.21 8.63
C ALA A 250 1.31 -56.70 9.95
N GLU A 251 2.64 -56.71 10.04
CA GLU A 251 3.37 -57.04 11.28
C GLU A 251 2.99 -56.08 12.42
N TRP A 252 2.95 -54.77 12.15
CA TRP A 252 2.54 -53.78 13.14
C TRP A 252 1.08 -53.97 13.58
N ASP A 253 0.17 -54.32 12.66
CA ASP A 253 -1.23 -54.57 12.96
C ASP A 253 -1.42 -55.81 13.85
N GLU A 254 -0.58 -56.83 13.69
CA GLU A 254 -0.54 -57.99 14.59
C GLU A 254 -0.10 -57.56 15.99
N GLU A 255 1.00 -56.82 16.12
CA GLU A 255 1.44 -56.27 17.40
C GLU A 255 0.38 -55.35 18.06
N GLN A 256 -0.39 -54.60 17.26
CA GLN A 256 -1.47 -53.77 17.80
C GLN A 256 -2.65 -54.57 18.32
N LYS A 257 -2.94 -55.73 17.73
CA LYS A 257 -4.00 -56.61 18.24
C LYS A 257 -3.60 -57.16 19.61
N GLU A 258 -2.33 -57.55 19.77
CA GLU A 258 -1.79 -58.01 21.05
C GLU A 258 -1.83 -56.89 22.09
N TYR A 259 -1.32 -55.71 21.75
CA TYR A 259 -1.34 -54.55 22.64
C TYR A 259 -2.75 -54.17 23.11
N ARG A 260 -3.73 -54.22 22.20
CA ARG A 260 -5.14 -53.98 22.55
C ARG A 260 -5.68 -55.03 23.52
N ARG A 261 -5.38 -56.32 23.29
CA ARG A 261 -5.78 -57.40 24.21
C ARG A 261 -5.21 -57.23 25.60
N GLU A 262 -3.93 -56.84 25.71
CA GLU A 262 -3.29 -56.55 26.99
C GLU A 262 -3.96 -55.37 27.69
N LYS A 263 -4.20 -54.26 26.98
CA LYS A 263 -4.87 -53.08 27.53
C LYS A 263 -6.31 -53.34 27.97
N ASP A 264 -7.03 -54.15 27.20
CA ASP A 264 -8.39 -54.56 27.56
C ASP A 264 -8.38 -55.43 28.82
N THR A 265 -7.41 -56.34 28.96
CA THR A 265 -7.26 -57.18 30.16
C THR A 265 -6.94 -56.33 31.40
N GLU A 266 -5.97 -55.41 31.30
CA GLU A 266 -5.64 -54.47 32.37
C GLU A 266 -6.86 -53.61 32.79
N ARG A 267 -7.65 -53.17 31.81
CA ARG A 267 -8.87 -52.39 32.06
C ARG A 267 -9.93 -53.20 32.78
N LEU A 268 -10.13 -54.46 32.39
CA LEU A 268 -11.06 -55.37 33.07
C LEU A 268 -10.63 -55.62 34.51
N GLU A 269 -9.35 -55.86 34.76
CA GLU A 269 -8.82 -56.02 36.12
C GLU A 269 -9.03 -54.77 36.99
N TYR A 270 -8.83 -53.58 36.41
CA TYR A 270 -9.11 -52.33 37.10
C TYR A 270 -10.59 -52.21 37.50
N LEU A 271 -11.52 -52.51 36.57
CA LEU A 271 -12.96 -52.51 36.84
C LEU A 271 -13.35 -53.52 37.92
N PHE A 272 -12.75 -54.71 37.92
CA PHE A 272 -12.98 -55.70 38.98
C PHE A 272 -12.51 -55.21 40.35
N LYS A 273 -11.34 -54.55 40.42
CA LYS A 273 -10.82 -53.97 41.66
C LYS A 273 -11.71 -52.83 42.17
N GLU A 274 -12.15 -51.96 41.28
CA GLU A 274 -13.06 -50.85 41.60
C GLU A 274 -14.39 -51.39 42.14
N TYR A 275 -15.03 -52.30 41.39
CA TYR A 275 -16.29 -52.94 41.80
C TYR A 275 -16.18 -53.67 43.14
N ARG A 276 -15.09 -54.41 43.37
CA ARG A 276 -14.83 -55.06 44.66
C ARG A 276 -14.72 -54.04 45.80
N SER A 277 -14.00 -52.94 45.57
CA SER A 277 -13.82 -51.89 46.57
C SER A 277 -15.12 -51.15 46.89
N GLU A 278 -16.00 -50.96 45.90
CA GLU A 278 -17.32 -50.36 46.09
C GLU A 278 -18.26 -51.29 46.87
N ARG A 279 -18.30 -52.58 46.52
CA ARG A 279 -19.04 -53.60 47.28
C ARG A 279 -18.60 -53.68 48.74
N GLU A 280 -17.29 -53.67 49.01
CA GLU A 280 -16.78 -53.67 50.40
C GLU A 280 -17.20 -52.40 51.17
N LYS A 281 -17.30 -51.24 50.50
CA LYS A 281 -17.78 -50.00 51.11
C LYS A 281 -19.29 -50.01 51.36
N GLU A 282 -20.09 -50.58 50.46
CA GLU A 282 -21.55 -50.73 50.65
C GLU A 282 -21.87 -51.65 51.82
N VAL A 283 -21.19 -52.81 51.91
CA VAL A 283 -21.37 -53.76 53.01
C VAL A 283 -20.98 -53.14 54.35
N ARG A 284 -19.97 -52.25 54.39
CA ARG A 284 -19.61 -51.51 55.62
C ARG A 284 -20.54 -50.35 55.99
N ARG A 285 -21.33 -49.82 55.05
CA ARG A 285 -22.29 -48.74 55.32
C ARG A 285 -23.70 -49.25 55.65
N GLY A 286 -24.05 -50.46 55.19
CA GLY A 286 -25.36 -51.08 55.42
C GLY A 286 -25.41 -52.08 56.58
N GLY A 287 -24.30 -52.30 57.28
CA GLY A 287 -24.21 -53.14 58.49
C GLY A 287 -24.06 -52.34 59.77
#